data_AF-A0A416KI14-F1
#
_entry.id   AF-A0A416KI14-F1
#
_cell.length_a   1.000
_cell.length_b   1.000
_cell.length_c   1.000
_cell.angle_alpha   90.00
_cell.angle_beta   90.00
_cell.angle_gamma   90.00
#
_symmetry.space_group_name_H-M   'P 1'
#
loop_
_entity.id
_entity.type
_entity.pdbx_description
1 polymer ?
#
loop_
_entity_poly.entity_id
_entity_poly.type
_entity_poly.pdbx_seq_one_letter_code
_entity_poly.pdbx_strand_id
1 'polypeptide(L)'
;MIATELIKILEKLPSDVFIETDSGWECDATEVNAAYYSSQKNVLVLTWKPQGNYKYYEESPKWECVFCDVDSRSPVVLHSDF
;
A
#
# COMPACT_ATOMS: atom_id res chain seq x y z
N MET A 1 -3.29 -8.40 -0.08
CA MET A 1 -1.91 -8.71 0.37
C MET A 1 -1.84 -10.10 1.01
N ILE A 2 -1.09 -11.04 0.43
CA ILE A 2 -0.79 -12.31 1.14
C ILE A 2 0.16 -11.93 2.29
N ALA A 3 -0.22 -12.22 3.54
CA ALA A 3 0.52 -11.80 4.76
C ALA A 3 2.05 -12.03 4.72
N THR A 4 2.49 -13.02 3.93
CA THR A 4 3.89 -13.34 3.66
C THR A 4 4.69 -12.18 3.04
N GLU A 5 4.12 -11.41 2.12
CA GLU A 5 4.84 -10.30 1.49
C GLU A 5 5.06 -9.14 2.46
N LEU A 6 4.08 -8.88 3.34
CA LEU A 6 4.23 -7.87 4.39
C LEU A 6 5.38 -8.21 5.33
N ILE A 7 5.48 -9.46 5.77
CA ILE A 7 6.54 -9.91 6.67
C ILE A 7 7.91 -9.68 6.04
N LYS A 8 8.09 -10.06 4.77
CA LYS A 8 9.36 -9.84 4.02
C LYS A 8 9.74 -8.37 3.90
N ILE A 9 8.76 -7.46 3.80
CA ILE A 9 9.00 -6.01 3.78
C ILE A 9 9.44 -5.55 5.17
N LEU A 10 8.70 -5.94 6.22
CA LEU A 10 8.99 -5.52 7.59
C LEU A 10 10.36 -6.00 8.08
N GLU A 11 10.82 -7.18 7.66
CA GLU A 11 12.18 -7.68 7.96
C GLU A 11 13.31 -6.79 7.40
N LYS A 12 13.02 -5.93 6.42
CA LYS A 12 13.99 -5.03 5.79
C LYS A 12 13.89 -3.59 6.31
N LEU A 13 12.89 -3.28 7.13
CA LEU A 13 12.64 -1.95 7.67
C LEU A 13 13.13 -1.85 9.13
N PRO A 14 13.32 -0.62 9.65
CA PRO A 14 13.57 -0.43 11.08
C PRO A 14 12.48 -1.09 11.94
N SER A 15 12.87 -1.67 13.07
CA SER A 15 11.93 -2.39 13.96
C SER A 15 10.89 -1.48 14.63
N ASP A 16 11.08 -0.17 14.57
CA ASP A 16 10.21 0.86 15.12
C ASP A 16 9.39 1.60 14.04
N VAL A 17 9.31 1.05 12.83
CA VAL A 17 8.53 1.63 11.74
C VAL A 17 7.04 1.72 12.10
N PHE A 18 6.44 2.88 11.83
CA PHE A 18 4.99 3.07 11.94
C PHE A 18 4.31 2.55 10.69
N ILE A 19 3.27 1.74 10.86
CA ILE A 19 2.47 1.23 9.75
C ILE A 19 1.14 1.98 9.73
N GLU A 20 0.86 2.61 8.61
CA GLU A 20 -0.36 3.36 8.37
C GLU A 20 -1.06 2.85 7.12
N THR A 21 -2.36 3.10 7.02
CA THR A 21 -3.12 2.88 5.80
C THR A 21 -3.82 4.17 5.42
N ASP A 22 -3.79 4.49 4.12
CA ASP A 22 -4.44 5.67 3.56
C ASP A 22 -5.75 5.33 2.83
N SER A 23 -6.18 4.06 2.85
CA SER A 23 -7.40 3.59 2.19
C SER A 23 -8.69 3.98 2.93
N GLY A 24 -8.60 4.69 4.06
CA GLY A 24 -9.78 5.06 4.84
C GLY A 24 -10.37 3.89 5.65
N TRP A 25 -11.41 4.19 6.44
CA TRP A 25 -12.14 3.20 7.23
C TRP A 25 -13.06 2.42 6.28
N GLU A 26 -12.64 1.26 5.81
CA GLU A 26 -13.45 0.39 4.97
C GLU A 26 -14.06 -0.73 5.84
N CYS A 27 -15.37 -0.92 5.75
CA CYS A 27 -16.08 -2.00 6.44
C CYS A 27 -15.77 -3.40 5.86
N ASP A 28 -14.95 -3.46 4.81
CA ASP A 28 -14.59 -4.67 4.06
C ASP A 28 -13.07 -4.76 3.83
N ALA A 29 -12.61 -5.91 3.36
CA ALA A 29 -11.20 -6.16 3.07
C ALA A 29 -10.68 -5.21 1.97
N THR A 30 -9.79 -4.29 2.36
CA THR A 30 -9.12 -3.35 1.45
C THR A 30 -8.24 -4.11 0.45
N GLU A 31 -8.34 -3.82 -0.85
CA GLU A 31 -7.49 -4.39 -1.92
C GLU A 31 -6.05 -3.82 -1.93
N VAL A 32 -5.42 -3.67 -0.76
CA VAL A 32 -4.05 -3.16 -0.65
C VAL A 32 -3.10 -4.01 -1.50
N ASN A 33 -2.53 -3.36 -2.50
CA ASN A 33 -1.60 -3.91 -3.50
C ASN A 33 -0.34 -3.04 -3.68
N ALA A 34 -0.16 -2.01 -2.84
CA ALA A 34 1.05 -1.22 -2.81
C ALA A 34 1.43 -0.78 -1.40
N ALA A 35 2.72 -0.59 -1.16
CA ALA A 35 3.29 -0.09 0.07
C ALA A 35 4.47 0.84 -0.21
N TYR A 36 4.47 2.00 0.44
CA TYR A 36 5.49 3.03 0.29
C TYR A 36 6.11 3.36 1.65
N TYR A 37 7.44 3.42 1.70
CA TYR A 37 8.19 3.72 2.91
C TYR A 37 8.84 5.10 2.83
N SER A 38 8.83 5.83 3.92
CA SER A 38 9.60 7.07 4.07
C SER A 38 10.54 6.96 5.26
N SER A 39 11.84 6.88 4.99
CA SER A 39 12.88 6.88 6.04
C SER A 39 12.93 8.18 6.85
N GLN A 40 12.55 9.30 6.23
CA GLN A 40 12.48 10.60 6.91
C GLN A 40 11.39 10.64 7.98
N LYS A 41 10.29 9.91 7.75
CA LYS A 41 9.14 9.86 8.67
C LYS A 41 9.13 8.60 9.54
N ASN A 42 9.92 7.59 9.16
CA ASN A 42 9.84 6.22 9.68
C ASN A 42 8.43 5.62 9.56
N VAL A 43 7.78 5.84 8.41
CA VAL A 43 6.40 5.37 8.16
C VAL A 43 6.37 4.50 6.90
N LEU A 44 5.74 3.34 7.02
CA LEU A 44 5.27 2.49 5.93
C LEU A 44 3.78 2.74 5.72
N VAL A 45 3.40 3.24 4.54
CA VAL A 45 2.00 3.41 4.17
C VAL A 45 1.56 2.28 3.25
N LEU A 46 0.47 1.61 3.64
CA LEU A 46 -0.25 0.64 2.85
C LEU A 46 -1.35 1.33 2.04
N THR A 47 -1.32 1.18 0.71
CA THR A 47 -2.24 1.84 -0.20
C THR A 47 -2.76 0.90 -1.29
N TRP A 48 -3.79 1.35 -2.00
CA TRP A 48 -4.40 0.64 -3.12
C TRP A 48 -4.16 1.40 -4.42
N LYS A 49 -3.71 0.70 -5.46
CA LYS A 49 -3.61 1.18 -6.84
C LYS A 49 -4.72 0.54 -7.67
N PRO A 50 -5.43 1.29 -8.54
CA PRO A 50 -5.29 2.73 -8.83
C PRO A 50 -6.21 3.70 -8.03
N GLN A 51 -6.79 3.33 -6.89
CA GLN A 51 -7.83 4.16 -6.23
C GLN A 51 -7.34 4.98 -5.02
N GLY A 52 -6.31 4.53 -4.30
CA GLY A 52 -5.72 5.22 -3.14
C GLY A 52 -4.80 6.40 -3.50
N ASN A 53 -4.10 6.98 -2.52
CA ASN A 53 -3.22 8.14 -2.78
C ASN A 53 -1.84 7.74 -3.34
N TYR A 54 -1.73 6.60 -4.02
CA TYR A 54 -0.48 6.06 -4.54
C TYR A 54 0.35 7.06 -5.35
N LYS A 55 -0.30 7.95 -6.14
CA LYS A 55 0.39 8.98 -6.94
C LYS A 55 1.16 9.96 -6.06
N TYR A 56 0.61 10.33 -4.91
CA TYR A 56 1.29 11.22 -3.96
C TYR A 56 2.62 10.63 -3.47
N TYR A 57 2.67 9.32 -3.26
CA TYR A 57 3.89 8.62 -2.86
C TYR A 57 4.83 8.41 -4.06
N GLU A 58 4.31 7.96 -5.19
CA GLU A 58 5.10 7.63 -6.39
C GLU A 58 5.79 8.84 -7.04
N GLU A 59 5.14 10.01 -7.02
CA GLU A 59 5.69 11.24 -7.62
C GLU A 59 6.62 12.00 -6.67
N SER A 60 6.76 11.54 -5.43
CA SER A 60 7.52 12.23 -4.39
C SER A 60 8.84 11.52 -4.09
N PRO A 61 10.00 12.20 -4.16
CA PRO A 61 11.31 11.59 -3.86
C PRO A 61 11.49 11.24 -2.38
N LYS A 62 10.52 11.55 -1.52
CA LYS A 62 10.54 11.27 -0.07
C LYS A 62 10.00 9.89 0.27
N TRP A 63 9.49 9.17 -0.73
CA TRP A 63 8.88 7.87 -0.58
C TRP A 63 9.54 6.87 -1.53
N GLU A 64 9.74 5.66 -1.03
CA GLU A 64 10.26 4.53 -1.78
C GLU A 64 9.15 3.49 -1.90
N CYS A 65 8.86 3.01 -3.11
CA CYS A 65 8.00 1.85 -3.26
C CYS A 65 8.77 0.61 -2.79
N VAL A 66 8.34 0.03 -1.66
CA VAL A 66 8.90 -1.22 -1.13
C VAL A 66 8.10 -2.44 -1.59
N PHE A 67 6.87 -2.22 -2.05
CA PHE A 67 6.02 -3.21 -2.71
C PHE A 67 5.03 -2.50 -3.61
N CYS A 68 5.02 -2.82 -4.90
CA CYS A 68 3.99 -2.34 -5.83
C CYS A 68 3.68 -3.52 -6.75
N ASP A 69 2.52 -4.13 -6.59
CA ASP A 69 2.08 -5.16 -7.52
C ASP A 69 1.69 -4.49 -8.84
N VAL A 70 2.53 -4.65 -9.86
CA VAL A 70 2.41 -3.95 -11.16
C VAL A 70 1.37 -4.62 -12.07
N ASP A 71 0.77 -5.74 -11.65
CA ASP A 71 0.01 -6.63 -12.55
C ASP A 71 -1.50 -6.75 -12.30
N SER A 72 -2.12 -5.87 -11.50
CA SER A 72 -3.59 -5.79 -11.45
C SER A 72 -4.17 -5.04 -12.66
N ARG A 73 -3.87 -5.52 -13.88
CA ARG A 73 -4.60 -5.21 -15.13
C ARG A 73 -5.87 -6.04 -15.30
N SER A 74 -6.35 -6.70 -14.25
CA SER A 74 -7.73 -7.19 -14.28
C SER A 74 -8.63 -6.03 -13.86
N PRO A 75 -9.56 -5.56 -14.72
CA PRO A 75 -10.55 -4.60 -14.27
C PRO A 75 -11.28 -5.22 -13.07
N VAL A 76 -11.24 -4.54 -11.94
CA VAL A 76 -12.15 -4.83 -10.82
C VAL A 76 -13.54 -4.59 -11.38
N VAL A 77 -14.23 -5.68 -11.72
CA VAL A 77 -15.66 -5.65 -12.02
C VAL A 77 -16.33 -5.38 -10.68
N LEU A 78 -16.59 -4.11 -10.40
CA LEU A 78 -17.54 -3.71 -9.37
C LEU A 78 -18.90 -4.22 -9.85
N HIS A 79 -19.30 -5.40 -9.40
CA HIS A 79 -20.70 -5.76 -9.36
C HIS A 79 -21.35 -4.87 -8.30
N SER A 80 -21.82 -3.70 -8.74
CA SER A 80 -22.75 -2.89 -7.96
C SER A 80 -24.11 -3.58 -8.01
N ASP A 81 -24.37 -4.47 -7.05
CA ASP A 81 -25.73 -4.90 -6.77
C ASP A 81 -26.39 -3.81 -5.92
N PHE A 82 -27.13 -2.91 -6.60
CA PHE A 82 -28.21 -2.11 -6.02
C PHE A 82 -29.56 -2.72 -6.42
#